data_AF-A0A0D2MW10-F1
#
_entry.id   AF-A0A0D2MW10-F1
#
_cell.length_a   1.000
_cell.length_b   1.000
_cell.length_c   1.000
_cell.angle_alpha   90.00
_cell.angle_beta   90.00
_cell.angle_gamma   90.00
#
_symmetry.space_group_name_H-M   'P 1'
#
loop_
_entity.id
_entity.type
_entity.pdbx_description
1 polymer ?
#
loop_
_entity_poly.entity_id
_entity_poly.type
_entity_poly.pdbx_seq_one_letter_code
_entity_poly.pdbx_strand_id
1 'polypeptide(L)'
;MHPQMKRSTVVGPDGSSLEDDYRTSYGTFIKRRQDEIISRVEARVASWAHLPEDHSEDLQVLRYSDGQSYRPHMDTLQDKEFGPRVATVLLYLSDVEEGGETAFPESKDWVRPDLVEAMGPFSECTKGGVALKPKKAASTFGITGEPDPDPGLCVDRSRECEAWAAMGQCQENPAFM
;
A
#
# COMPACT_ATOMS: atom_id res chain seq x y z
N MET A 1 24.02 -5.97 7.66
CA MET A 1 22.91 -5.94 8.64
C MET A 1 22.43 -4.49 8.70
N HIS A 2 21.17 -4.20 8.38
CA HIS A 2 20.61 -2.84 8.49
C HIS A 2 19.97 -2.71 9.88
N PRO A 3 20.51 -1.89 10.79
CA PRO A 3 20.19 -1.95 12.22
C PRO A 3 18.74 -1.61 12.57
N GLN A 4 17.98 -0.99 11.66
CA GLN A 4 16.58 -0.61 11.88
C GLN A 4 15.56 -1.62 11.34
N MET A 5 15.98 -2.61 10.55
CA MET A 5 15.07 -3.59 9.94
C MET A 5 14.84 -4.78 10.87
N LYS A 6 13.58 -5.18 11.02
CA LYS A 6 13.14 -6.37 11.76
C LYS A 6 12.38 -7.31 10.84
N ARG A 7 12.22 -8.57 11.24
CA ARG A 7 11.37 -9.51 10.51
C ARG A 7 9.95 -8.93 10.45
N SER A 8 9.37 -8.91 9.25
CA SER A 8 8.02 -8.41 9.04
C SER A 8 6.99 -9.38 9.63
N THR A 9 5.89 -8.82 10.12
CA THR A 9 4.78 -9.56 10.70
C THR A 9 3.50 -9.38 9.89
N VAL A 10 2.53 -10.25 10.14
CA VAL A 10 1.14 -10.14 9.69
C VAL A 10 0.23 -9.90 10.90
N VAL A 11 -0.99 -9.41 10.66
CA VAL A 11 -2.02 -9.27 11.70
C VAL A 11 -2.71 -10.63 11.88
N GLY A 12 -2.63 -11.17 13.10
CA GLY A 12 -3.27 -12.42 13.50
C GLY A 12 -4.79 -12.27 13.70
N PRO A 13 -5.52 -13.39 13.86
CA PRO A 13 -6.98 -13.37 14.05
C PRO A 13 -7.46 -12.57 15.27
N ASP A 14 -6.60 -12.42 16.27
CA ASP A 14 -6.83 -11.66 17.51
C ASP A 14 -6.28 -10.23 17.46
N GLY A 15 -5.81 -9.78 16.29
CA GLY A 15 -5.16 -8.49 16.11
C GLY A 15 -3.69 -8.44 16.52
N SER A 16 -3.11 -9.57 16.97
CA SER A 16 -1.70 -9.63 17.35
C SER A 16 -0.76 -9.54 16.13
N SER A 17 0.47 -9.09 16.35
CA SER A 17 1.53 -9.06 15.33
C SER A 17 2.28 -10.39 15.36
N LEU A 18 2.20 -11.16 14.26
CA LEU A 18 2.75 -12.52 14.17
C LEU A 18 3.79 -12.65 13.05
N GLU A 19 4.92 -13.30 13.33
CA GLU A 19 5.83 -13.78 12.29
C GLU A 19 5.25 -15.05 11.65
N ASP A 20 5.08 -15.05 10.33
CA ASP A 20 4.49 -16.16 9.57
C ASP A 20 5.20 -16.31 8.21
N ASP A 21 5.06 -17.47 7.57
CA ASP A 21 5.51 -17.74 6.20
C ASP A 21 4.63 -17.08 5.14
N TYR A 22 3.52 -16.46 5.55
CA TYR A 22 2.70 -15.61 4.72
C TYR A 22 3.47 -14.35 4.29
N ARG A 23 4.30 -13.77 5.19
CA ARG A 23 5.18 -12.62 4.96
C ARG A 23 6.58 -12.88 5.48
N THR A 24 7.53 -13.03 4.57
CA THR A 24 8.90 -13.42 4.95
C THR A 24 9.92 -12.29 4.85
N SER A 25 9.51 -11.09 4.45
CA SER A 25 10.41 -9.93 4.33
C SER A 25 10.94 -9.41 5.66
N TYR A 26 11.91 -8.50 5.57
CA TYR A 26 12.29 -7.62 6.65
C TYR A 26 11.76 -6.21 6.37
N GLY A 27 11.40 -5.48 7.41
CA GLY A 27 10.83 -4.15 7.27
C GLY A 27 11.16 -3.21 8.41
N THR A 28 10.89 -1.93 8.15
CA THR A 28 10.91 -0.87 9.15
C THR A 28 9.93 0.24 8.75
N PHE A 29 9.59 1.11 9.69
CA PHE A 29 8.77 2.29 9.45
C PHE A 29 9.63 3.54 9.58
N ILE A 30 9.49 4.45 8.62
CA ILE A 30 10.04 5.79 8.67
C ILE A 30 8.89 6.72 9.05
N LYS A 31 9.10 7.52 10.11
CA LYS A 31 8.06 8.42 10.60
C LYS A 31 7.67 9.45 9.54
N ARG A 32 6.40 9.82 9.50
CA ARG A 32 5.97 10.90 8.61
C ARG A 32 6.76 12.18 8.84
N ARG A 33 7.09 12.88 7.76
CA ARG A 33 7.86 14.14 7.80
C ARG A 33 9.14 14.05 8.64
N GLN A 34 9.77 12.87 8.72
CA GLN A 34 10.96 12.66 9.54
C GLN A 34 12.12 13.59 9.15
N ASP A 35 12.29 13.83 7.85
CA ASP A 35 13.28 14.75 7.31
C ASP A 35 12.80 15.37 5.98
N GLU A 36 13.54 16.35 5.47
CA GLU A 36 13.18 17.07 4.25
C GLU A 36 13.07 16.17 3.00
N ILE A 37 13.82 15.07 2.94
CA ILE A 37 13.77 14.14 1.82
C ILE A 37 12.46 13.35 1.89
N ILE A 38 12.14 12.82 3.07
CA ILE A 38 10.90 12.09 3.32
C ILE A 38 9.68 12.98 3.07
N SER A 39 9.66 14.20 3.62
CA SER A 39 8.56 15.15 3.36
C SER A 39 8.37 15.44 1.87
N ARG A 40 9.45 15.56 1.09
CA ARG A 40 9.36 15.78 -0.36
C ARG A 40 8.84 14.57 -1.12
N VAL A 41 9.14 13.36 -0.64
CA VAL A 41 8.59 12.13 -1.22
C VAL A 41 7.10 12.04 -0.92
N GLU A 42 6.70 12.24 0.35
CA GLU A 42 5.30 12.23 0.79
C GLU A 42 4.46 13.25 0.02
N ALA A 43 4.91 14.50 -0.08
CA ALA A 43 4.22 15.55 -0.83
C ALA A 43 4.07 15.21 -2.33
N ARG A 44 5.09 14.57 -2.93
CA ARG A 44 5.02 14.13 -4.34
C ARG A 44 4.01 13.00 -4.52
N VAL A 45 4.01 12.04 -3.61
CA VAL A 45 3.07 10.91 -3.64
C VAL A 45 1.64 11.41 -3.45
N ALA A 46 1.40 12.27 -2.46
CA ALA A 46 0.10 12.91 -2.21
C ALA A 46 -0.41 13.68 -3.44
N SER A 47 0.44 14.51 -4.05
CA SER A 47 0.10 15.25 -5.26
C SER A 47 -0.20 14.35 -6.46
N TRP A 48 0.51 13.23 -6.62
CA TRP A 48 0.30 12.31 -7.73
C TRP A 48 -0.94 11.43 -7.55
N ALA A 49 -1.20 10.99 -6.32
CA ALA A 49 -2.36 10.18 -5.97
C ALA A 49 -3.66 11.00 -5.83
N HIS A 50 -3.56 12.33 -5.84
CA HIS A 50 -4.68 13.25 -5.55
C HIS A 50 -5.34 13.00 -4.18
N LEU A 51 -4.50 12.67 -3.17
CA LEU A 51 -4.92 12.45 -1.78
C LEU A 51 -4.18 13.41 -0.86
N PRO A 52 -4.79 13.86 0.26
CA PRO A 52 -4.09 14.76 1.17
C PRO A 52 -2.94 14.06 1.88
N GLU A 53 -1.84 14.78 2.07
CA GLU A 53 -0.62 14.24 2.69
C GLU A 53 -0.86 13.73 4.11
N ASP A 54 -1.74 14.39 4.86
CA ASP A 54 -2.05 14.04 6.25
C ASP A 54 -2.81 12.72 6.42
N HIS A 55 -3.19 12.05 5.32
CA HIS A 55 -3.87 10.75 5.32
C HIS A 55 -2.91 9.58 5.13
N SER A 56 -1.63 9.87 4.89
CA SER A 56 -0.61 8.85 4.81
C SER A 56 -0.28 8.29 6.19
N GLU A 57 -0.04 6.99 6.25
CA GLU A 57 0.64 6.34 7.37
C GLU A 57 2.15 6.63 7.33
N ASP A 58 2.88 6.23 8.37
CA ASP A 58 4.34 6.15 8.32
C ASP A 58 4.80 5.31 7.12
N LEU A 59 5.86 5.74 6.42
CA LEU A 59 6.37 5.02 5.26
C LEU A 59 6.92 3.65 5.67
N GLN A 60 6.33 2.59 5.16
CA GLN A 60 6.82 1.23 5.35
C GLN A 60 7.88 0.87 4.30
N VAL A 61 9.11 0.63 4.75
CA VAL A 61 10.21 0.18 3.88
C VAL A 61 10.41 -1.32 4.06
N LEU A 62 10.41 -2.06 2.96
CA LEU A 62 10.54 -3.51 2.94
C LEU A 62 11.77 -3.95 2.15
N ARG A 63 12.39 -5.03 2.63
CA ARG A 63 13.50 -5.71 1.97
C ARG A 63 13.16 -7.19 1.85
N TYR A 64 13.15 -7.66 0.61
CA TYR A 64 13.03 -9.06 0.24
C TYR A 64 14.42 -9.56 -0.17
N SER A 65 14.82 -10.70 0.37
CA SER A 65 15.98 -11.47 -0.07
C SER A 65 15.51 -12.65 -0.91
N ASP A 66 16.43 -13.36 -1.54
CA ASP A 66 16.12 -14.53 -2.37
C ASP A 66 15.21 -15.53 -1.64
N GLY A 67 14.14 -15.95 -2.33
CA GLY A 67 13.13 -16.86 -1.79
C GLY A 67 12.11 -16.22 -0.83
N GLN A 68 12.28 -14.96 -0.43
CA GLN A 68 11.28 -14.26 0.37
C GLN A 68 10.13 -13.74 -0.50
N SER A 69 8.94 -13.69 0.08
CA SER A 69 7.71 -13.34 -0.61
C SER A 69 6.68 -12.79 0.36
N TYR A 70 5.58 -12.29 -0.21
CA TYR A 70 4.38 -11.94 0.51
C TYR A 70 3.19 -12.48 -0.26
N ARG A 71 2.31 -13.24 0.41
CA ARG A 71 1.16 -13.85 -0.26
C ARG A 71 0.10 -12.79 -0.63
N PRO A 72 -0.73 -13.05 -1.66
CA PRO A 72 -1.77 -12.11 -2.08
C PRO A 72 -2.76 -11.82 -0.95
N HIS A 73 -2.99 -10.53 -0.68
CA HIS A 73 -3.85 -10.02 0.40
C HIS A 73 -4.48 -8.69 -0.01
N MET A 74 -5.42 -8.20 0.80
CA MET A 74 -5.95 -6.85 0.70
C MET A 74 -5.25 -5.95 1.71
N ASP A 75 -4.85 -4.76 1.29
CA ASP A 75 -4.20 -3.78 2.19
C ASP A 75 -5.18 -3.18 3.19
N THR A 76 -6.47 -3.14 2.84
CA THR A 76 -7.50 -2.61 3.74
C THR A 76 -7.70 -3.56 4.91
N LEU A 77 -7.56 -3.01 6.11
CA LEU A 77 -7.96 -3.67 7.34
C LEU A 77 -9.23 -2.96 7.82
N GLN A 78 -10.14 -3.70 8.44
CA GLN A 78 -11.26 -3.10 9.17
C GLN A 78 -10.73 -2.53 10.50
N ASP A 79 -9.95 -1.46 10.39
CA ASP A 79 -9.48 -0.72 11.56
C ASP A 79 -10.57 0.28 11.97
N LYS A 80 -11.15 0.04 13.15
CA LYS A 80 -12.22 0.89 13.68
C LYS A 80 -11.69 2.24 14.17
N GLU A 81 -10.41 2.32 14.51
CA GLU A 81 -9.79 3.50 15.13
C GLU A 81 -9.23 4.44 14.06
N PHE A 82 -8.55 3.88 13.04
CA PHE A 82 -7.85 4.67 12.02
C PHE A 82 -8.55 4.72 10.66
N GLY A 83 -9.66 3.99 10.50
CA GLY A 83 -10.40 3.91 9.25
C GLY A 83 -9.74 3.01 8.20
N PRO A 84 -10.43 2.71 7.09
CA PRO A 84 -9.91 1.81 6.07
C PRO A 84 -8.84 2.50 5.21
N ARG A 85 -7.82 1.74 4.81
CA ARG A 85 -6.97 2.16 3.69
C ARG A 85 -7.82 2.19 2.42
N VAL A 86 -7.80 3.31 1.71
CA VAL A 86 -8.53 3.55 0.45
C VAL A 86 -7.64 3.45 -0.78
N ALA A 87 -6.32 3.57 -0.62
CA ALA A 87 -5.37 3.43 -1.69
C ALA A 87 -3.98 3.05 -1.16
N THR A 88 -3.20 2.41 -2.03
CA THR A 88 -1.80 2.06 -1.78
C THR A 88 -0.93 2.56 -2.92
N VAL A 89 0.15 3.24 -2.57
CA VAL A 89 1.23 3.61 -3.50
C VAL A 89 2.46 2.77 -3.17
N LEU A 90 2.88 1.90 -4.08
CA LEU A 90 4.08 1.08 -3.92
C LEU A 90 5.24 1.69 -4.72
N LEU A 91 6.36 1.95 -4.06
CA LEU A 91 7.56 2.52 -4.67
C LEU A 91 8.67 1.46 -4.74
N TYR A 92 9.21 1.22 -5.93
CA TYR A 92 10.33 0.29 -6.11
C TYR A 92 11.67 1.02 -5.89
N LEU A 93 12.40 0.64 -4.85
CA LEU A 93 13.65 1.30 -4.45
C LEU A 93 14.90 0.76 -5.15
N SER A 94 14.80 -0.42 -5.78
CA SER A 94 15.87 -1.09 -6.50
C SER A 94 15.34 -1.83 -7.72
N ASP A 95 16.23 -2.09 -8.67
CA ASP A 95 15.98 -3.08 -9.72
C ASP A 95 16.09 -4.48 -9.11
N VAL A 96 15.26 -5.42 -9.59
CA VAL A 96 15.38 -6.85 -9.28
C VAL A 96 15.65 -7.59 -10.58
N GLU A 97 16.61 -8.52 -10.54
CA GLU A 97 17.04 -9.27 -11.71
C GLU A 97 16.00 -10.33 -12.12
N GLU A 98 15.48 -11.10 -11.16
CA GLU A 98 14.48 -12.14 -11.37
C GLU A 98 13.44 -12.16 -10.25
N GLY A 99 12.17 -12.38 -10.61
CA GLY A 99 11.05 -12.42 -9.66
C GLY A 99 10.71 -11.06 -9.03
N GLY A 100 10.13 -11.11 -7.83
CA GLY A 100 9.80 -9.91 -7.04
C GLY A 100 8.66 -9.07 -7.60
N GLU A 101 7.86 -9.63 -8.51
CA GLU A 101 6.74 -8.92 -9.13
C GLU A 101 5.62 -8.63 -8.12
N THR A 102 4.97 -7.49 -8.29
CA THR A 102 3.69 -7.22 -7.61
C THR A 102 2.58 -7.79 -8.47
N ALA A 103 2.03 -8.93 -8.06
CA ALA A 103 0.97 -9.63 -8.78
C ALA A 103 -0.42 -9.30 -8.25
N PHE A 104 -1.37 -9.08 -9.16
CA PHE A 104 -2.79 -8.85 -8.92
C PHE A 104 -3.58 -10.03 -9.50
N PRO A 105 -3.70 -11.16 -8.78
CA PRO A 105 -4.22 -12.41 -9.32
C PRO A 105 -5.69 -12.34 -9.75
N GLU A 106 -6.48 -11.44 -9.15
CA GLU A 106 -7.89 -11.25 -9.49
C GLU A 106 -8.10 -10.27 -10.67
N SER A 107 -7.07 -9.51 -11.05
CA SER A 107 -7.10 -8.62 -12.21
C SER A 107 -6.71 -9.39 -13.47
N LYS A 108 -7.68 -9.76 -14.29
CA LYS A 108 -7.45 -10.62 -15.47
C LYS A 108 -7.13 -9.85 -16.74
N ASP A 109 -7.57 -8.59 -16.80
CA ASP A 109 -7.53 -7.79 -18.01
C ASP A 109 -6.42 -6.75 -17.95
N TRP A 110 -5.46 -6.89 -18.86
CA TRP A 110 -4.45 -5.87 -19.08
C TRP A 110 -5.04 -4.75 -19.93
N VAL A 111 -5.12 -3.55 -19.36
CA VAL A 111 -5.55 -2.34 -20.10
C VAL A 111 -4.57 -2.01 -21.25
N ARG A 112 -3.29 -2.38 -21.09
CA ARG A 112 -2.21 -2.15 -22.05
C ARG A 112 -1.43 -3.45 -22.28
N PRO A 113 -1.96 -4.40 -23.08
CA PRO A 113 -1.32 -5.69 -23.30
C PRO A 113 0.03 -5.55 -24.04
N ASP A 114 0.20 -4.48 -24.81
CA ASP A 114 1.47 -4.14 -25.48
C ASP A 114 2.61 -3.88 -24.50
N LEU A 115 2.30 -3.40 -23.29
CA LEU A 115 3.31 -3.22 -22.24
C LEU A 115 3.78 -4.54 -21.64
N VAL A 116 2.96 -5.60 -21.70
CA VAL A 116 3.30 -6.92 -21.15
C VAL A 116 4.49 -7.50 -21.89
N GLU A 117 4.44 -7.48 -23.23
CA GLU A 117 5.53 -7.98 -24.07
C GLU A 117 6.83 -7.18 -23.84
N ALA A 118 6.72 -5.86 -23.70
CA ALA A 118 7.85 -4.98 -23.44
C ALA A 118 8.47 -5.17 -22.04
N MET A 119 7.68 -5.59 -21.05
CA MET A 119 8.16 -5.86 -19.69
C MET A 119 8.87 -7.23 -19.59
N GLY A 120 8.77 -8.08 -20.61
CA GLY A 120 9.52 -9.32 -20.72
C GLY A 120 9.00 -10.43 -19.79
N PRO A 121 9.64 -11.62 -19.76
CA PRO A 121 9.03 -12.79 -19.16
C PRO A 121 8.81 -12.57 -17.67
N PHE A 122 7.58 -12.76 -17.23
CA PHE A 122 7.24 -12.77 -15.82
C PHE A 122 7.49 -14.16 -15.24
N SER A 123 7.75 -14.24 -13.94
CA SER A 123 7.88 -15.50 -13.24
C SER A 123 6.53 -16.23 -13.17
N GLU A 124 6.56 -17.55 -12.89
CA GLU A 124 5.33 -18.34 -12.74
C GLU A 124 4.41 -17.82 -11.62
N CYS A 125 4.93 -17.01 -10.68
CA CYS A 125 4.14 -16.47 -9.58
C CYS A 125 3.02 -15.52 -10.04
N THR A 126 3.18 -14.89 -11.21
CA THR A 126 2.24 -13.89 -11.73
C THR A 126 1.22 -14.49 -12.70
N LYS A 127 1.22 -15.81 -12.87
CA LYS A 127 0.43 -16.47 -13.90
C LYS A 127 -1.07 -16.25 -13.65
N GLY A 128 -1.76 -15.79 -14.69
CA GLY A 128 -3.21 -15.63 -14.68
C GLY A 128 -3.73 -14.27 -14.20
N GLY A 129 -2.84 -13.31 -13.90
CA GLY A 129 -3.24 -11.96 -13.52
C GLY A 129 -2.32 -10.86 -14.05
N VAL A 130 -2.70 -9.62 -13.78
CA VAL A 130 -1.89 -8.43 -14.02
C VAL A 130 -0.72 -8.42 -13.04
N ALA A 131 0.47 -8.05 -13.49
CA ALA A 131 1.62 -7.93 -12.61
C ALA A 131 2.57 -6.81 -13.02
N LEU A 132 3.37 -6.32 -12.08
CA LEU A 132 4.30 -5.24 -12.33
C LEU A 132 5.69 -5.66 -11.87
N LYS A 133 6.68 -5.52 -12.75
CA LYS A 133 8.07 -5.79 -12.42
C LYS A 133 8.67 -4.67 -11.59
N PRO A 134 9.43 -4.99 -10.53
CA PRO A 134 10.13 -3.99 -9.73
C PRO A 134 11.27 -3.36 -10.55
N LYS A 135 11.09 -2.09 -10.91
CA LYS A 135 12.11 -1.26 -11.54
C LYS A 135 12.36 -0.05 -10.68
N LYS A 136 13.63 0.24 -10.37
CA LYS A 136 14.00 1.35 -9.50
C LYS A 136 13.35 2.65 -9.98
N ALA A 137 12.76 3.37 -9.02
CA ALA A 137 12.03 4.62 -9.20
C ALA A 137 10.71 4.51 -10.00
N ALA A 138 10.27 3.31 -10.38
CA ALA A 138 8.90 3.09 -10.80
C ALA A 138 7.98 2.98 -9.57
N SER A 139 6.70 3.27 -9.79
CA SER A 139 5.65 3.17 -8.76
C SER A 139 4.41 2.50 -9.32
N THR A 140 3.61 1.94 -8.41
CA THR A 140 2.28 1.39 -8.72
C THR A 140 1.26 2.04 -7.79
N PHE A 141 0.01 2.14 -8.24
CA PHE A 141 -1.10 2.68 -7.46
C PHE A 141 -2.29 1.76 -7.58
N GLY A 142 -2.80 1.34 -6.43
CA GLY A 142 -4.04 0.59 -6.31
C GLY A 142 -5.02 1.38 -5.45
N ILE A 143 -6.30 1.33 -5.83
CA ILE A 143 -7.40 1.82 -5.00
C ILE A 143 -8.04 0.59 -4.35
N THR A 144 -8.30 0.68 -3.06
CA THR A 144 -8.99 -0.34 -2.28
C THR A 144 -10.42 0.13 -2.01
N GLY A 145 -11.40 -0.61 -2.54
CA GLY A 145 -12.83 -0.30 -2.40
C GLY A 145 -13.48 0.16 -3.69
N GLU A 146 -14.80 0.31 -3.67
CA GLU A 146 -15.56 0.88 -4.79
C GLU A 146 -15.53 2.41 -4.69
N PRO A 147 -15.33 3.15 -5.80
CA PRO A 147 -15.44 4.60 -5.80
C PRO A 147 -16.86 5.01 -5.39
N ASP A 148 -17.00 6.05 -4.56
CA ASP A 148 -18.33 6.56 -4.19
C ASP A 148 -19.05 7.04 -5.46
N PRO A 149 -20.25 6.52 -5.78
CA PRO A 149 -20.95 6.83 -7.02
C PRO A 149 -21.37 8.30 -7.18
N ASP A 150 -21.24 9.15 -6.14
CA ASP A 150 -21.61 10.57 -6.20
C ASP A 150 -20.61 11.50 -5.46
N PRO A 151 -19.71 12.21 -6.16
CA PRO A 151 -18.80 13.18 -5.56
C PRO A 151 -19.46 14.50 -5.14
N GLY A 152 -20.79 14.66 -5.32
CA GLY A 152 -21.49 15.95 -5.20
C GLY A 152 -22.20 16.23 -3.88
N LEU A 153 -22.32 15.25 -2.98
CA LEU A 153 -22.92 15.45 -1.66
C LEU A 153 -22.10 14.70 -0.61
N CYS A 154 -21.40 15.45 0.24
CA CYS A 154 -20.79 14.91 1.46
C CYS A 154 -21.94 14.48 2.38
N VAL A 155 -22.27 13.20 2.33
CA VAL A 155 -23.23 12.57 3.24
C VAL A 155 -22.49 11.51 4.02
N ASP A 156 -22.61 11.57 5.33
CA ASP A 156 -22.08 10.53 6.19
C ASP A 156 -22.84 9.22 5.93
N ARG A 157 -22.14 8.27 5.29
CA ARG A 157 -22.61 6.90 5.06
C ARG A 157 -21.86 5.89 5.93
N SER A 158 -20.88 6.34 6.70
CA SER A 158 -20.06 5.47 7.53
C SER A 158 -20.79 5.18 8.84
N ARG A 159 -20.77 3.93 9.27
CA ARG A 159 -21.32 3.56 10.60
C ARG A 159 -20.40 4.01 11.73
N GLU A 160 -19.20 4.45 11.39
CA GLU A 160 -18.11 4.79 12.27
C GLU A 160 -17.99 6.31 12.49
N CYS A 161 -18.71 7.13 11.72
CA CYS A 161 -18.58 8.59 11.78
C CYS A 161 -18.85 9.18 13.17
N GLU A 162 -19.89 8.74 13.89
CA GLU A 162 -20.12 9.18 15.28
C GLU A 162 -18.92 8.87 16.18
N ALA A 163 -18.28 7.72 15.99
CA ALA A 163 -17.12 7.32 16.78
C ALA A 163 -15.89 8.17 16.42
N TRP A 164 -15.61 8.39 15.14
CA TRP A 164 -14.51 9.24 14.69
C TRP A 164 -14.68 10.70 15.13
N ALA A 165 -15.90 11.23 15.05
CA ALA A 165 -16.23 12.56 15.56
C ALA A 165 -15.96 12.66 17.06
N ALA A 166 -16.36 11.66 17.84
CA ALA A 166 -16.08 11.58 19.28
C ALA A 166 -14.58 11.50 19.60
N MET A 167 -13.78 10.94 18.69
CA MET A 167 -12.31 10.88 18.79
C MET A 167 -11.60 12.13 18.28
N GLY A 168 -12.32 13.19 17.92
CA GLY A 168 -11.73 14.47 17.50
C GLY A 168 -11.33 14.54 16.02
N GLN A 169 -11.71 13.55 15.21
CA GLN A 169 -11.34 13.50 13.79
C GLN A 169 -11.92 14.67 12.97
N CYS A 170 -12.99 15.34 13.44
CA CYS A 170 -13.47 16.56 12.79
C CYS A 170 -12.46 17.73 12.85
N GLN A 171 -11.54 17.72 13.82
CA GLN A 171 -10.48 18.72 13.95
C GLN A 171 -9.16 18.23 13.36
N GLU A 172 -8.85 16.94 13.55
CA GLU A 172 -7.60 16.35 13.05
C GLU A 172 -7.64 16.01 11.56
N ASN A 173 -8.83 15.73 11.02
CA ASN A 173 -9.06 15.30 9.65
C ASN A 173 -10.31 16.00 9.01
N PRO A 174 -10.29 17.35 8.91
CA PRO A 174 -11.45 18.14 8.45
C PRO A 174 -11.75 17.99 6.94
N ALA A 175 -10.89 17.31 6.17
CA ALA A 175 -11.09 17.14 4.74
C ALA A 175 -12.00 15.94 4.39
N PHE A 176 -12.25 15.04 5.36
CA PHE A 176 -13.01 13.79 5.17
C PHE A 176 -14.20 13.64 6.13
N MET A 177 -14.34 14.56 7.10
CA MET A 177 -15.50 14.67 8.01
C MET A 177 -16.42 15.81 7.57
#